data_AF-A0A933H4Z5-F1
#
_entry.id   AF-A0A933H4Z5-F1
#
_cell.length_a   1.000
_cell.length_b   1.000
_cell.length_c   1.000
_cell.angle_alpha   90.00
_cell.angle_beta   90.00
_cell.angle_gamma   90.00
#
_symmetry.space_group_name_H-M   'P 1'
#
loop_
_entity.id
_entity.type
_entity.pdbx_description
1 polymer ?
#
loop_
_entity_poly.entity_id
_entity_poly.type
_entity_poly.pdbx_seq_one_letter_code
_entity_poly.pdbx_strand_id
1 'polypeptide(L)'
;GILLALSTLVKREDRKTILTFNALNFLMVALVGVMVVSALQRLLLYESIFGFSRLRTYAHVATIWLGVLFVPYIVALLAGRMRWFATGTLFVIMGFGVTLNLLNVDQFIAQQNIARDGIKLHTSYLVSLSDDVVPDLIALIQKNKEENLGAGLACRVAQMKTDEPKMGWQSYHLARARAFELLKVNENLLTQWHVEKQNYVMVNGKRTLCRTLLASYVLEQGVTSEYR
;
A
#
# COMPACT_ATOMS: atom_id res chain seq x y z
N GLY A 1 -36.07 -2.59 -1.98
CA GLY A 1 -37.27 -3.45 -1.90
C GLY A 1 -37.99 -3.27 -0.58
N ILE A 2 -37.46 -3.85 0.50
CA ILE A 2 -38.10 -3.89 1.83
C ILE A 2 -38.35 -2.50 2.44
N LEU A 3 -37.42 -1.56 2.28
CA LEU A 3 -37.58 -0.19 2.78
C LEU A 3 -38.72 0.60 2.09
N LEU A 4 -39.02 0.30 0.82
CA LEU A 4 -40.11 0.96 0.09
C LEU A 4 -41.47 0.39 0.52
N ALA A 5 -41.57 -0.92 0.73
CA ALA A 5 -42.78 -1.60 1.22
C ALA A 5 -43.15 -1.21 2.66
N LEU A 6 -42.15 -0.98 3.52
CA LEU A 6 -42.37 -0.48 4.89
C LEU A 6 -42.78 1.00 4.92
N SER A 7 -42.31 1.81 3.97
CA SER A 7 -42.65 3.24 3.89
C SER A 7 -44.09 3.52 3.48
N THR A 8 -44.75 2.58 2.81
CA THR A 8 -46.16 2.68 2.42
C THR A 8 -47.14 2.27 3.53
N LEU A 9 -46.66 1.53 4.55
CA LEU A 9 -47.49 1.02 5.65
C LEU A 9 -47.45 1.89 6.91
N VAL A 10 -46.42 2.74 7.06
CA VAL A 10 -46.29 3.62 8.23
C VAL A 10 -46.73 5.03 7.86
N LYS A 11 -47.94 5.40 8.29
CA LYS A 11 -48.45 6.77 8.22
C LYS A 11 -47.52 7.68 9.05
N ARG A 12 -46.62 8.39 8.36
CA ARG A 12 -45.53 9.17 8.96
C ARG A 12 -46.06 10.58 9.31
N GLU A 13 -46.91 10.68 10.32
CA GLU A 13 -47.58 11.94 10.69
C GLU A 13 -46.96 12.67 11.91
N ASP A 14 -46.04 12.04 12.68
CA ASP A 14 -45.50 12.69 13.89
C ASP A 14 -44.04 13.18 13.74
N ARG A 15 -43.86 14.50 13.91
CA ARG A 15 -42.57 15.20 13.81
C ARG A 15 -41.57 14.68 14.85
N LYS A 16 -42.05 14.21 16.00
CA LYS A 16 -41.24 13.62 17.07
C LYS A 16 -40.58 12.31 16.64
N THR A 17 -41.31 11.44 15.93
CA THR A 17 -40.81 10.13 15.45
C THR A 17 -39.70 10.27 14.41
N ILE A 18 -39.78 11.29 13.55
CA ILE A 18 -38.74 11.58 12.56
C ILE A 18 -37.46 12.09 13.24
N LEU A 19 -37.62 12.96 14.24
CA LEU A 19 -36.50 13.49 15.03
C LEU A 19 -35.76 12.39 15.82
N THR A 20 -36.49 11.51 16.52
CA THR A 20 -35.86 10.40 17.25
C THR A 20 -35.18 9.41 16.31
N PHE A 21 -35.79 9.08 15.17
CA PHE A 21 -35.18 8.19 14.18
C PHE A 21 -33.87 8.76 13.61
N ASN A 22 -33.86 10.05 13.27
CA ASN A 22 -32.65 10.71 12.76
C ASN A 22 -31.56 10.83 13.83
N ALA A 23 -31.94 11.12 15.08
CA ALA A 23 -31.00 11.18 16.21
C ALA A 23 -30.35 9.82 16.46
N LEU A 24 -31.13 8.72 16.42
CA LEU A 24 -30.60 7.37 16.63
C LEU A 24 -29.65 6.95 15.49
N ASN A 25 -30.00 7.27 14.24
CA ASN A 25 -29.12 7.01 13.09
C ASN A 25 -27.82 7.83 13.18
N PHE A 26 -27.91 9.10 13.55
CA PHE A 26 -26.74 9.95 13.73
C PHE A 26 -25.82 9.40 14.83
N LEU A 27 -26.39 8.99 15.96
CA LEU A 27 -25.65 8.36 17.05
C LEU A 27 -24.96 7.06 16.58
N MET A 28 -25.65 6.22 15.82
CA MET A 28 -25.08 4.99 15.28
C MET A 28 -23.89 5.28 14.37
N VAL A 29 -24.01 6.24 13.44
CA VAL A 29 -22.89 6.64 12.56
C VAL A 29 -21.74 7.24 13.35
N ALA A 30 -22.02 8.05 14.37
CA ALA A 30 -20.99 8.60 15.25
C ALA A 30 -20.20 7.50 15.97
N LEU A 31 -20.88 6.48 16.52
CA LEU A 31 -20.24 5.33 17.16
C LEU A 31 -19.36 4.54 16.18
N VAL A 32 -19.83 4.32 14.95
CA VAL A 32 -19.02 3.68 13.91
C VAL A 32 -17.81 4.55 13.56
N GLY A 33 -17.97 5.86 13.46
CA GLY A 33 -16.86 6.80 13.26
C GLY A 33 -15.79 6.69 14.34
N VAL A 34 -16.19 6.59 15.62
CA VAL A 34 -15.25 6.36 16.74
C VAL A 34 -14.49 5.04 16.56
N MET A 35 -15.16 3.96 16.14
CA MET A 35 -14.48 2.69 15.86
C MET A 35 -13.46 2.82 14.73
N VAL A 36 -13.78 3.55 13.66
CA VAL A 36 -12.87 3.80 12.52
C VAL A 36 -11.63 4.58 12.97
N VAL A 37 -11.81 5.64 13.77
CA VAL A 37 -10.69 6.42 14.31
C VAL A 37 -9.80 5.57 15.21
N SER A 38 -10.39 4.73 16.06
CA SER A 38 -9.65 3.79 16.91
C SER A 38 -8.81 2.80 16.08
N ALA A 39 -9.39 2.26 15.00
CA ALA A 39 -8.66 1.39 14.07
C ALA A 39 -7.49 2.11 13.37
N LEU A 40 -7.69 3.36 12.93
CA LEU A 40 -6.63 4.18 12.33
C LEU A 40 -5.47 4.43 13.30
N GLN A 41 -5.76 4.78 14.56
CA GLN A 41 -4.74 5.02 15.58
C GLN A 41 -3.90 3.77 15.83
N ARG A 42 -4.55 2.60 15.93
CA ARG A 42 -3.85 1.32 16.09
C ARG A 42 -2.95 1.03 14.89
N LEU A 43 -3.43 1.26 13.67
CA LEU A 43 -2.65 1.02 12.44
C LEU A 43 -1.44 1.96 12.35
N LEU A 44 -1.61 3.25 12.66
CA LEU A 44 -0.54 4.25 12.69
C LEU A 44 0.56 3.90 13.70
N LEU A 45 0.18 3.37 14.88
CA LEU A 45 1.14 2.90 15.87
C LEU A 45 1.93 1.68 15.37
N TYR A 46 1.28 0.73 14.68
CA TYR A 46 1.99 -0.39 14.08
C TYR A 46 2.94 0.07 12.96
N GLU A 47 2.55 1.05 12.15
CA GLU A 47 3.40 1.62 11.11
C GLU A 47 4.58 2.41 11.67
N SER A 48 4.44 3.08 12.81
CA SER A 48 5.55 3.79 13.47
C SER A 48 6.63 2.82 13.96
N ILE A 49 6.24 1.65 14.48
CA ILE A 49 7.16 0.66 15.03
C ILE A 49 7.79 -0.22 13.94
N PHE A 50 6.99 -0.76 13.02
CA PHE A 50 7.44 -1.80 12.08
C PHE A 50 7.76 -1.28 10.67
N GLY A 51 7.60 0.02 10.39
CA GLY A 51 7.75 0.59 9.05
C GLY A 51 6.56 0.31 8.14
N PHE A 52 6.51 0.87 6.94
CA PHE A 52 5.36 0.75 6.03
C PHE A 52 5.38 -0.56 5.23
N SER A 53 4.22 -1.20 5.06
CA SER A 53 4.05 -2.37 4.22
C SER A 53 2.83 -2.26 3.31
N ARG A 54 2.85 -3.01 2.20
CA ARG A 54 1.78 -3.01 1.20
C ARG A 54 0.39 -3.20 1.81
N LEU A 55 0.20 -4.26 2.61
CA LEU A 55 -1.10 -4.57 3.21
C LEU A 55 -1.58 -3.47 4.16
N ARG A 56 -0.68 -2.90 4.97
CA ARG A 56 -1.02 -1.86 5.95
C ARG A 56 -1.31 -0.53 5.28
N THR A 57 -0.54 -0.13 4.27
CA THR A 57 -0.81 1.10 3.49
C THR A 57 -2.14 1.02 2.75
N TYR A 58 -2.48 -0.12 2.13
CA TYR A 58 -3.81 -0.30 1.54
C TYR A 58 -4.94 -0.21 2.58
N ALA A 59 -4.77 -0.85 3.74
CA ALA A 59 -5.73 -0.76 4.83
C ALA A 59 -5.88 0.68 5.34
N HIS A 60 -4.78 1.44 5.43
CA HIS A 60 -4.79 2.83 5.86
C HIS A 60 -5.62 3.70 4.91
N VAL A 61 -5.35 3.63 3.61
CA VAL A 61 -6.09 4.38 2.58
C VAL A 61 -7.55 3.96 2.55
N ALA A 62 -7.85 2.66 2.60
CA ALA A 62 -9.22 2.16 2.64
C ALA A 62 -9.99 2.64 3.87
N THR A 63 -9.33 2.70 5.03
CA THR A 63 -9.96 3.16 6.28
C THR A 63 -10.28 4.65 6.24
N ILE A 64 -9.41 5.48 5.65
CA ILE A 64 -9.69 6.91 5.40
C ILE A 64 -10.92 7.06 4.50
N TRP A 65 -10.97 6.33 3.38
CA TRP A 65 -12.10 6.37 2.45
C TRP A 65 -13.40 5.84 3.05
N LEU A 66 -13.33 4.87 3.96
CA LEU A 66 -14.47 4.40 4.74
C LEU A 66 -15.00 5.52 5.66
N GLY A 67 -14.12 6.32 6.26
CA GLY A 67 -14.52 7.54 6.97
C GLY A 67 -15.22 8.56 6.06
N VAL A 68 -14.65 8.82 4.88
CA VAL A 68 -15.22 9.74 3.88
C VAL A 68 -16.60 9.29 3.40
N LEU A 69 -16.86 7.98 3.34
CA LEU A 69 -18.17 7.42 2.96
C LEU A 69 -19.31 7.88 3.89
N PHE A 70 -19.02 8.23 5.15
CA PHE A 70 -20.06 8.76 6.04
C PHE A 70 -20.47 10.18 5.71
N VAL A 71 -19.65 10.96 5.00
CA VAL A 71 -19.96 12.35 4.63
C VAL A 71 -21.23 12.46 3.79
N PRO A 72 -21.38 11.77 2.62
CA PRO A 72 -22.61 11.85 1.84
C PRO A 72 -23.83 11.29 2.59
N TYR A 73 -23.63 10.33 3.51
CA TYR A 73 -24.71 9.84 4.36
C TYR A 73 -25.22 10.94 5.31
N ILE A 74 -24.32 11.60 6.03
CA ILE A 74 -24.67 12.68 6.96
C ILE A 74 -25.33 13.84 6.20
N VAL A 75 -24.78 14.21 5.03
CA VAL A 75 -25.37 15.25 4.16
C VAL A 75 -26.77 14.87 3.71
N ALA A 76 -26.99 13.62 3.26
CA ALA A 76 -28.31 13.15 2.83
C ALA A 76 -29.32 13.10 3.99
N LEU A 77 -28.86 12.74 5.20
CA LEU A 77 -29.66 12.72 6.42
C LEU A 77 -30.11 14.14 6.80
N LEU A 78 -29.20 15.12 6.77
CA LEU A 78 -29.49 16.52 7.09
C LEU A 78 -30.36 17.19 6.03
N ALA A 79 -30.12 16.89 4.74
CA ALA A 79 -30.90 17.45 3.63
C ALA A 79 -32.29 16.80 3.46
N GLY A 80 -32.59 15.72 4.19
CA GLY A 80 -33.85 14.98 4.10
C GLY A 80 -34.10 14.33 2.73
N ARG A 81 -33.07 14.21 1.87
CA ARG A 81 -33.19 13.68 0.50
C ARG A 81 -32.22 12.51 0.30
N MET A 82 -32.68 11.31 0.62
CA MET A 82 -31.91 10.06 0.45
C MET A 82 -31.44 9.79 -0.99
N ARG A 83 -32.01 10.46 -2.01
CA ARG A 83 -31.53 10.36 -3.40
C ARG A 83 -30.08 10.84 -3.58
N TRP A 84 -29.64 11.81 -2.77
CA TRP A 84 -28.27 12.35 -2.82
C TRP A 84 -27.22 11.40 -2.22
N PHE A 85 -27.65 10.47 -1.38
CA PHE A 85 -26.76 9.46 -0.80
C PHE A 85 -26.17 8.54 -1.87
N ALA A 86 -27.01 8.08 -2.81
CA ALA A 86 -26.57 7.18 -3.88
C ALA A 86 -25.52 7.83 -4.79
N THR A 87 -25.77 9.06 -5.22
CA THR A 87 -24.81 9.83 -6.05
C THR A 87 -23.53 10.15 -5.27
N GLY A 88 -23.63 10.57 -4.01
CA GLY A 88 -22.47 10.84 -3.17
C GLY A 88 -21.60 9.60 -2.96
N THR A 89 -22.23 8.44 -2.72
CA THR A 89 -21.53 7.16 -2.55
C THR A 89 -20.79 6.75 -3.81
N LEU A 90 -21.37 6.96 -5.00
CA LEU A 90 -20.70 6.70 -6.27
C LEU A 90 -19.43 7.55 -6.44
N PHE A 91 -19.49 8.83 -6.10
CA PHE A 91 -18.30 9.70 -6.13
C PHE A 91 -17.22 9.23 -5.14
N VAL A 92 -17.62 8.76 -3.95
CA VAL A 92 -16.67 8.22 -2.96
C VAL A 92 -15.98 6.95 -3.49
N ILE A 93 -16.73 6.02 -4.07
CA ILE A 93 -16.17 4.78 -4.64
C ILE A 93 -15.24 5.09 -5.82
N MET A 94 -15.65 6.00 -6.71
CA MET A 94 -14.82 6.44 -7.83
C MET A 94 -13.54 7.13 -7.33
N GLY A 95 -13.66 8.01 -6.35
CA GLY A 95 -12.52 8.68 -5.72
C GLY A 95 -11.55 7.70 -5.07
N PHE A 96 -12.05 6.67 -4.40
CA PHE A 96 -11.21 5.60 -3.85
C PHE A 96 -10.42 4.87 -4.93
N GLY A 97 -11.08 4.45 -6.02
CA GLY A 97 -10.42 3.78 -7.15
C GLY A 97 -9.37 4.66 -7.83
N VAL A 98 -9.69 5.93 -8.08
CA VAL A 98 -8.75 6.92 -8.62
C VAL A 98 -7.57 7.13 -7.68
N THR A 99 -7.82 7.26 -6.36
CA THR A 99 -6.74 7.45 -5.37
C THR A 99 -5.77 6.29 -5.38
N LEU A 100 -6.26 5.03 -5.39
CA LEU A 100 -5.38 3.87 -5.43
C LEU A 100 -4.60 3.73 -6.75
N ASN A 101 -5.16 4.22 -7.85
CA ASN A 101 -4.49 4.18 -9.14
C ASN A 101 -3.42 5.26 -9.28
N LEU A 102 -3.70 6.47 -8.77
CA LEU A 102 -2.78 7.61 -8.83
C LEU A 102 -1.67 7.52 -7.77
N LEU A 103 -1.99 6.99 -6.59
CA LEU A 103 -1.01 6.81 -5.52
C LEU A 103 -0.18 5.58 -5.89
N ASN A 104 1.05 5.80 -6.37
CA ASN A 104 2.00 4.72 -6.56
C ASN A 104 2.41 4.18 -5.17
N VAL A 105 1.61 3.24 -4.66
CA VAL A 105 1.67 2.78 -3.27
C VAL A 105 3.05 2.23 -2.93
N ASP A 106 3.66 1.48 -3.85
CA ASP A 106 4.99 0.91 -3.66
C ASP A 106 6.06 2.02 -3.61
N GLN A 107 5.98 3.03 -4.49
CA GLN A 107 6.89 4.18 -4.44
C GLN A 107 6.76 4.98 -3.13
N PHE A 108 5.53 5.24 -2.69
CA PHE A 108 5.27 5.90 -1.41
C PHE A 108 5.84 5.10 -0.22
N ILE A 109 5.63 3.78 -0.21
CA ILE A 109 6.19 2.88 0.81
C ILE A 109 7.71 2.96 0.82
N ALA A 110 8.35 2.96 -0.35
CA ALA A 110 9.81 3.02 -0.44
C ALA A 110 10.35 4.33 0.12
N GLN A 111 9.84 5.48 -0.35
CA GLN A 111 10.27 6.80 0.13
C GLN A 111 10.10 6.95 1.64
N GLN A 112 8.96 6.50 2.17
CA GLN A 112 8.67 6.65 3.59
C GLN A 112 9.51 5.71 4.48
N ASN A 113 9.87 4.53 4.00
CA ASN A 113 10.80 3.64 4.72
C ASN A 113 12.25 4.13 4.60
N ILE A 114 12.66 4.67 3.45
CA ILE A 114 14.01 5.22 3.23
C ILE A 114 14.24 6.49 4.05
N ALA A 115 13.24 7.37 4.16
CA ALA A 115 13.33 8.62 4.90
C ALA A 115 13.42 8.44 6.43
N ARG A 116 13.14 7.24 6.95
CA ARG A 116 13.22 6.96 8.38
C ARG A 116 14.64 6.55 8.77
N ASP A 117 15.41 7.51 9.24
CA ASP A 117 16.70 7.25 9.89
C ASP A 117 16.50 6.57 11.26
N GLY A 118 17.30 5.54 11.55
CA GLY A 118 17.39 4.91 12.89
C GLY A 118 16.68 3.57 13.09
N ILE A 119 15.85 3.11 12.16
CA ILE A 119 15.27 1.75 12.16
C ILE A 119 16.00 0.90 11.11
N LYS A 120 16.26 -0.38 11.42
CA LYS A 120 16.88 -1.32 10.46
C LYS A 120 16.07 -1.35 9.16
N LEU A 121 16.68 -0.89 8.08
CA LEU A 121 16.05 -0.90 6.77
C LEU A 121 15.98 -2.33 6.22
N HIS A 122 14.77 -2.82 5.96
CA HIS A 122 14.56 -4.13 5.37
C HIS A 122 14.80 -4.08 3.85
N THR A 123 16.07 -4.16 3.45
CA THR A 123 16.50 -4.08 2.04
C THR A 123 15.87 -5.16 1.16
N SER A 124 15.72 -6.40 1.65
CA SER A 124 15.03 -7.46 0.92
C SER A 124 13.55 -7.15 0.64
N TYR A 125 12.88 -6.45 1.56
CA TYR A 125 11.51 -5.99 1.33
C TYR A 125 11.47 -4.93 0.22
N LEU A 126 12.33 -3.90 0.29
CA LEU A 126 12.40 -2.86 -0.73
C LEU A 126 12.72 -3.39 -2.13
N VAL A 127 13.64 -4.37 -2.22
CA VAL A 127 13.98 -5.01 -3.50
C VAL A 127 12.82 -5.85 -4.05
N SER A 128 11.91 -6.33 -3.20
CA SER A 128 10.71 -7.09 -3.63
C SER A 128 9.54 -6.23 -4.10
N LEU A 129 9.59 -4.90 -3.92
CA LEU A 129 8.54 -3.98 -4.37
C LEU A 129 8.49 -3.86 -5.91
N SER A 130 7.44 -3.23 -6.44
CA SER A 130 7.29 -2.96 -7.88
C SER A 130 8.52 -2.26 -8.51
N ASP A 131 8.64 -2.34 -9.83
CA ASP A 131 9.71 -1.72 -10.61
C ASP A 131 9.72 -0.18 -10.49
N ASP A 132 8.58 0.42 -10.10
CA ASP A 132 8.45 1.86 -9.86
C ASP A 132 9.36 2.40 -8.74
N VAL A 133 9.84 1.53 -7.87
CA VAL A 133 10.67 1.87 -6.71
C VAL A 133 12.15 2.01 -7.07
N VAL A 134 12.56 1.50 -8.23
CA VAL A 134 13.97 1.48 -8.67
C VAL A 134 14.68 2.84 -8.62
N PRO A 135 14.07 3.98 -9.03
CA PRO A 135 14.70 5.29 -8.90
C PRO A 135 15.09 5.62 -7.44
N ASP A 136 14.20 5.35 -6.48
CA ASP A 136 14.43 5.62 -5.06
C ASP A 136 15.51 4.70 -4.47
N LEU A 137 15.59 3.44 -4.94
CA LEU A 137 16.65 2.51 -4.50
C LEU A 137 18.02 2.89 -5.04
N ILE A 138 18.12 3.36 -6.29
CA ILE A 138 19.38 3.84 -6.88
C ILE A 138 19.88 5.04 -6.06
N ALA A 139 19.01 5.99 -5.74
CA ALA A 139 19.36 7.14 -4.91
C ALA A 139 19.86 6.72 -3.52
N LEU A 140 19.22 5.71 -2.91
CA LEU A 140 19.64 5.17 -1.62
C LEU A 140 21.02 4.49 -1.68
N ILE A 141 21.30 3.68 -2.70
CA ILE A 141 22.62 3.05 -2.87
C ILE A 141 23.71 4.11 -3.01
N GLN A 142 23.46 5.16 -3.79
CA GLN A 142 24.41 6.26 -3.95
C GLN A 142 24.72 6.96 -2.63
N LYS A 143 23.72 7.09 -1.75
CA LYS A 143 23.88 7.73 -0.43
C LYS A 143 24.60 6.84 0.59
N ASN A 144 24.20 5.58 0.73
CA ASN A 144 24.58 4.75 1.89
C ASN A 144 25.35 3.46 1.55
N LYS A 145 25.57 3.16 0.25
CA LYS A 145 26.25 1.94 -0.25
C LYS A 145 25.85 0.65 0.47
N GLU A 146 24.56 0.51 0.76
CA GLU A 146 23.97 -0.68 1.39
C GLU A 146 24.22 -1.94 0.53
N GLU A 147 25.00 -2.88 1.06
CA GLU A 147 25.50 -4.01 0.27
C GLU A 147 24.42 -5.03 -0.11
N ASN A 148 23.50 -5.32 0.82
CA ASN A 148 22.37 -6.21 0.57
C ASN A 148 21.41 -5.63 -0.50
N LEU A 149 21.24 -4.31 -0.50
CA LEU A 149 20.39 -3.61 -1.46
C LEU A 149 20.99 -3.66 -2.87
N GLY A 150 22.29 -3.40 -2.99
CA GLY A 150 23.02 -3.49 -4.26
C GLY A 150 23.03 -4.90 -4.85
N ALA A 151 23.29 -5.91 -4.01
CA ALA A 151 23.23 -7.31 -4.39
C ALA A 151 21.83 -7.73 -4.86
N GLY A 152 20.78 -7.31 -4.15
CA GLY A 152 19.39 -7.56 -4.52
C GLY A 152 19.01 -6.92 -5.86
N LEU A 153 19.44 -5.68 -6.10
CA LEU A 153 19.23 -5.00 -7.38
C LEU A 153 19.99 -5.65 -8.54
N ALA A 154 21.23 -6.10 -8.32
CA ALA A 154 21.99 -6.86 -9.32
C ALA A 154 21.28 -8.18 -9.71
N CYS A 155 20.76 -8.90 -8.72
CA CYS A 155 19.92 -10.08 -8.94
C CYS A 155 18.64 -9.76 -9.73
N ARG A 156 17.99 -8.63 -9.46
CA ARG A 156 16.80 -8.18 -10.20
C ARG A 156 17.12 -7.86 -11.66
N VAL A 157 18.23 -7.17 -11.93
CA VAL A 157 18.70 -6.89 -13.29
C VAL A 157 18.99 -8.18 -14.05
N ALA A 158 19.65 -9.16 -13.42
CA ALA A 158 19.94 -10.46 -14.03
C ALA A 158 18.66 -11.21 -14.42
N GLN A 159 17.62 -11.15 -13.58
CA GLN A 159 16.29 -11.69 -13.91
C GLN A 159 15.65 -10.94 -15.08
N MET A 160 15.65 -9.61 -15.06
CA MET A 160 15.09 -8.81 -16.16
C MET A 160 15.75 -9.13 -17.51
N LYS A 161 17.09 -9.23 -17.56
CA LYS A 161 17.85 -9.61 -18.77
C LYS A 161 17.49 -11.01 -19.28
N THR A 162 17.13 -11.93 -18.39
CA THR A 162 16.76 -13.31 -18.74
C THR A 162 15.31 -13.40 -19.23
N ASP A 163 14.42 -12.57 -18.69
CA ASP A 163 12.99 -12.59 -19.00
C ASP A 163 12.62 -11.77 -20.23
N GLU A 164 13.29 -10.63 -20.47
CA GLU A 164 13.10 -9.71 -21.60
C GLU A 164 12.87 -10.44 -22.94
N PRO A 165 13.77 -11.33 -23.40
CA PRO A 165 13.62 -11.99 -24.70
C PRO A 165 12.46 -13.00 -24.75
N LYS A 166 11.88 -13.37 -23.59
CA LYS A 166 10.76 -14.32 -23.48
C LYS A 166 9.41 -13.62 -23.36
N MET A 167 9.40 -12.31 -23.12
CA MET A 167 8.17 -11.55 -22.88
C MET A 167 7.47 -11.20 -24.18
N GLY A 168 6.18 -11.53 -24.25
CA GLY A 168 5.29 -11.04 -25.30
C GLY A 168 4.88 -9.59 -25.05
N TRP A 169 4.34 -8.93 -26.07
CA TRP A 169 3.84 -7.55 -25.95
C TRP A 169 2.72 -7.41 -24.91
N GLN A 170 2.01 -8.49 -24.59
CA GLN A 170 0.94 -8.53 -23.58
C GLN A 170 1.46 -8.36 -22.14
N SER A 171 2.72 -8.73 -21.88
CA SER A 171 3.36 -8.57 -20.57
C SER A 171 4.18 -7.27 -20.47
N TYR A 172 3.99 -6.34 -21.41
CA TYR A 172 4.68 -5.06 -21.39
C TYR A 172 4.18 -4.18 -20.23
N HIS A 173 5.12 -3.68 -19.43
CA HIS A 173 4.87 -2.76 -18.33
C HIS A 173 5.82 -1.56 -18.43
N LEU A 174 5.27 -0.34 -18.49
CA LEU A 174 6.06 0.89 -18.61
C LEU A 174 7.04 1.08 -17.45
N ALA A 175 6.59 0.76 -16.22
CA ALA A 175 7.41 0.78 -15.01
C ALA A 175 8.69 -0.07 -15.16
N ARG A 176 8.54 -1.29 -15.67
CA ARG A 176 9.63 -2.24 -15.90
C ARG A 176 10.61 -1.74 -16.94
N ALA A 177 10.11 -1.22 -18.05
CA ALA A 177 10.94 -0.65 -19.11
C ALA A 177 11.81 0.51 -18.59
N ARG A 178 11.18 1.44 -17.85
CA ARG A 178 11.88 2.58 -17.23
C ARG A 178 12.91 2.13 -16.19
N ALA A 179 12.55 1.16 -15.34
CA ALA A 179 13.46 0.60 -14.35
C ALA A 179 14.69 -0.05 -15.00
N PHE A 180 14.49 -0.83 -16.06
CA PHE A 180 15.57 -1.49 -16.79
C PHE A 180 16.52 -0.47 -17.43
N GLU A 181 15.99 0.59 -18.04
CA GLU A 181 16.79 1.68 -18.59
C GLU A 181 17.63 2.39 -17.52
N LEU A 182 17.02 2.73 -16.38
CA LEU A 182 17.72 3.38 -15.26
C LEU A 182 18.83 2.51 -14.69
N LEU A 183 18.60 1.20 -14.56
CA LEU A 183 19.60 0.26 -14.05
C LEU A 183 20.74 0.03 -15.06
N LYS A 184 20.44 0.10 -16.36
CA LYS A 184 21.46 0.03 -17.42
C LYS A 184 22.36 1.27 -17.41
N VAL A 185 21.79 2.47 -17.26
CA VAL A 185 22.56 3.72 -17.13
C VAL A 185 23.45 3.69 -15.89
N ASN A 186 22.96 3.11 -14.79
CA ASN A 186 23.66 3.00 -13.52
C ASN A 186 24.38 1.65 -13.33
N GLU A 187 24.68 0.90 -14.41
CA GLU A 187 25.26 -0.44 -14.32
C GLU A 187 26.61 -0.44 -13.58
N ASN A 188 27.36 0.66 -13.70
CA ASN A 188 28.63 0.88 -12.98
C ASN A 188 28.48 0.78 -11.45
N LEU A 189 27.33 1.18 -10.87
CA LEU A 189 27.08 1.08 -9.43
C LEU A 189 26.93 -0.38 -8.97
N LEU A 190 26.51 -1.25 -9.89
CA LEU A 190 26.20 -2.65 -9.62
C LEU A 190 27.35 -3.60 -9.99
N THR A 191 28.40 -3.10 -10.66
CA THR A 191 29.55 -3.92 -11.11
C THR A 191 30.24 -4.69 -9.98
N GLN A 192 30.19 -4.18 -8.75
CA GLN A 192 30.73 -4.86 -7.57
C GLN A 192 29.97 -6.14 -7.18
N TRP A 193 28.71 -6.30 -7.61
CA TRP A 193 27.89 -7.49 -7.36
C TRP A 193 27.65 -8.28 -8.65
N HIS A 194 28.59 -9.17 -8.96
CA HIS A 194 28.46 -10.06 -10.12
C HIS A 194 27.55 -11.26 -9.80
N VAL A 195 26.49 -11.43 -10.59
CA VAL A 195 25.58 -12.58 -10.47
C VAL A 195 26.12 -13.74 -11.30
N GLU A 196 26.48 -14.84 -10.63
CA GLU A 196 26.94 -16.07 -11.28
C GLU A 196 25.78 -16.77 -12.03
N LYS A 197 26.10 -17.58 -13.05
CA LYS A 197 25.10 -18.28 -13.92
C LYS A 197 24.07 -19.14 -13.16
N GLN A 198 24.35 -19.52 -11.91
CA GLN A 198 23.44 -20.28 -11.06
C GLN A 198 22.53 -19.40 -10.17
N ASN A 199 22.40 -18.09 -10.47
CA ASN A 199 21.64 -17.11 -9.66
C ASN A 199 22.19 -16.95 -8.23
N TYR A 200 23.52 -16.94 -8.09
CA TYR A 200 24.19 -16.61 -6.83
C TYR A 200 24.89 -15.27 -6.95
N VAL A 201 24.92 -14.52 -5.86
CA VAL A 201 25.68 -13.26 -5.75
C VAL A 201 26.50 -13.28 -4.46
N MET A 202 27.70 -12.71 -4.52
CA MET A 202 28.57 -12.59 -3.36
C MET A 202 28.15 -11.36 -2.56
N VAL A 203 27.82 -11.56 -1.28
CA VAL A 203 27.46 -10.49 -0.35
C VAL A 203 28.25 -10.71 0.93
N ASN A 204 29.06 -9.74 1.36
CA ASN A 204 29.90 -9.84 2.55
C ASN A 204 30.79 -11.09 2.56
N GLY A 205 31.32 -11.48 1.40
CA GLY A 205 32.15 -12.68 1.24
C GLY A 205 31.39 -14.02 1.33
N LYS A 206 30.06 -14.01 1.46
CA LYS A 206 29.21 -15.21 1.46
C LYS A 206 28.44 -15.36 0.15
N ARG A 207 28.35 -16.58 -0.35
CA ARG A 207 27.48 -16.93 -1.48
C ARG A 207 26.02 -16.91 -1.04
N THR A 208 25.24 -16.01 -1.63
CA THR A 208 23.82 -15.87 -1.34
C THR A 208 23.01 -16.09 -2.61
N LEU A 209 21.88 -16.78 -2.49
CA LEU A 209 20.97 -17.02 -3.61
C LEU A 209 20.22 -15.72 -3.95
N CYS A 210 20.08 -15.41 -5.24
CA CYS A 210 19.24 -14.30 -5.67
C CYS A 210 17.79 -14.49 -5.21
N ARG A 211 17.29 -15.73 -5.17
CA ARG A 211 15.95 -16.03 -4.63
C ARG A 211 15.82 -15.59 -3.17
N THR A 212 16.84 -15.70 -2.33
CA THR A 212 16.74 -15.30 -0.92
C THR A 212 16.79 -13.78 -0.73
N LEU A 213 17.45 -13.06 -1.65
CA LEU A 213 17.48 -11.59 -1.63
C LEU A 213 16.21 -10.96 -2.21
N LEU A 214 15.60 -11.64 -3.19
CA LEU A 214 14.37 -11.22 -3.86
C LEU A 214 13.11 -11.76 -3.20
N ALA A 215 13.22 -12.83 -2.41
CA ALA A 215 12.14 -13.26 -1.55
C ALA A 215 11.92 -12.18 -0.50
N SER A 216 10.75 -11.56 -0.55
CA SER A 216 10.19 -10.90 0.62
C SER A 216 10.14 -11.98 1.70
N TYR A 217 11.07 -11.97 2.65
CA TYR A 217 10.87 -12.71 3.88
C TYR A 217 9.63 -12.08 4.50
N VAL A 218 8.48 -12.71 4.22
CA VAL A 218 7.19 -12.42 4.80
C VAL A 218 7.42 -12.35 6.30
N LEU A 219 7.41 -11.14 6.84
CA LEU A 219 6.97 -10.79 8.20
C LEU A 219 6.95 -11.93 9.25
N GLU A 220 8.05 -12.64 9.48
CA GLU A 220 8.16 -13.65 10.54
C GLU A 220 9.24 -13.34 11.57
N GLN A 221 9.64 -12.07 11.68
CA GLN A 221 10.42 -11.58 12.84
C GLN A 221 9.51 -10.91 13.90
N GLY A 222 8.20 -11.19 13.86
CA GLY A 222 7.30 -10.94 15.00
C GLY A 222 7.33 -12.05 16.06
N VAL A 223 8.03 -13.16 15.82
CA VAL A 223 8.14 -14.29 16.74
C VAL A 223 9.58 -14.83 16.69
N THR A 224 10.55 -14.12 17.27
CA THR A 224 11.84 -14.69 17.74
C THR A 224 12.61 -13.65 18.57
N SER A 225 11.90 -12.97 19.49
CA SER A 225 12.56 -12.24 20.59
C SER A 225 12.00 -12.70 21.93
N GLU A 226 11.91 -14.01 22.10
CA GLU A 226 11.84 -14.66 23.40
C GLU A 226 12.57 -16.00 23.24
N TYR A 227 13.51 -16.31 24.13
CA TYR A 227 14.53 -17.37 24.07
C TYR A 227 15.83 -17.05 23.31
N ARG A 228 16.63 -16.14 23.90
CA ARG A 228 17.95 -16.54 24.39
C ARG A 228 18.29 -15.75 25.65
#